data_AF-A0A829LXR1-F1
#
_entry.id   AF-A0A829LXR1-F1
#
_cell.length_a   1.000
_cell.length_b   1.000
_cell.length_c   1.000
_cell.angle_alpha   90.00
_cell.angle_beta   90.00
_cell.angle_gamma   90.00
#
_symmetry.space_group_name_H-M   'P 1'
#
loop_
_entity.id
_entity.type
_entity.pdbx_description
1 polymer ?
#
loop_
_entity_poly.entity_id
_entity_poly.type
_entity_poly.pdbx_seq_one_letter_code
_entity_poly.pdbx_strand_id
1 'polypeptide(L)'
;MYPYKGYNWRGISWQYIFEKLTTYLYQDLVNGTGEDPLLKKKVDANKLGLKTGRGFFDWEGDAGKQIVADLDKVLLELLKKDQEQ
;
A
#
# COMPACT_ATOMS: atom_id res chain seq x y z
N MET A 1 11.13 -33.06 10.53
CA MET A 1 9.97 -33.66 9.85
C MET A 1 8.74 -32.83 10.22
N TYR A 2 8.33 -31.89 9.37
CA TYR A 2 7.12 -31.08 9.58
C TYR A 2 5.93 -31.76 8.90
N PRO A 3 4.87 -32.09 9.65
CA PRO A 3 3.53 -31.83 9.11
C PRO A 3 2.44 -31.69 10.19
N TYR A 4 1.77 -30.53 10.31
CA TYR A 4 0.34 -30.53 10.63
C TYR A 4 -0.35 -29.43 9.83
N LYS A 5 -0.89 -29.84 8.69
CA LYS A 5 -1.68 -29.01 7.77
C LYS A 5 -2.74 -28.25 8.57
N GLY A 6 -2.52 -26.95 8.77
CA GLY A 6 -3.52 -26.03 9.33
C GLY A 6 -3.32 -25.54 10.77
N TYR A 7 -2.31 -26.01 11.52
CA TYR A 7 -2.11 -25.62 12.93
C TYR A 7 -0.67 -25.15 13.23
N ASN A 8 -0.50 -24.23 14.17
CA ASN A 8 0.81 -23.76 14.64
C ASN A 8 1.42 -24.71 15.71
N TRP A 9 2.62 -24.40 16.19
CA TRP A 9 3.36 -25.22 17.18
C TRP A 9 2.66 -25.37 18.55
N ARG A 10 1.60 -24.59 18.81
CA ARG A 10 0.74 -24.70 20.00
C ARG A 10 -0.58 -25.42 19.73
N GLY A 11 -0.77 -26.01 18.54
CA GLY A 11 -2.01 -26.66 18.15
C GLY A 11 -3.16 -25.70 17.85
N ILE A 12 -2.88 -24.43 17.56
CA ILE A 12 -3.90 -23.43 17.21
C ILE A 12 -4.06 -23.37 15.68
N SER A 13 -5.30 -23.43 15.19
CA SER A 13 -5.56 -23.36 13.75
C SER A 13 -5.34 -21.96 13.19
N TRP A 14 -4.93 -21.86 11.93
CA TRP A 14 -4.87 -20.58 11.23
C TRP A 14 -6.24 -19.89 11.16
N GLN A 15 -7.31 -20.66 10.94
CA GLN A 15 -8.68 -20.16 10.87
C GLN A 15 -9.08 -19.44 12.16
N TYR A 16 -8.75 -20.02 13.32
CA TYR A 16 -9.03 -19.42 14.62
C TYR A 16 -8.24 -18.13 14.85
N ILE A 17 -6.95 -18.12 14.49
CA ILE A 17 -6.11 -16.91 14.58
C ILE A 17 -6.69 -15.80 13.69
N PHE A 18 -7.04 -16.12 12.44
CA PHE A 18 -7.66 -15.17 11.53
C PHE A 18 -8.99 -14.63 12.06
N GLU A 19 -9.90 -15.48 12.53
CA GLU A 19 -11.19 -15.08 13.11
C GLU A 19 -11.00 -14.09 14.27
N LYS A 20 -10.09 -14.38 15.21
CA LYS A 20 -9.85 -13.51 16.35
C LYS A 20 -9.21 -12.19 15.94
N LEU A 21 -8.24 -12.22 15.03
CA LEU A 21 -7.61 -11.02 14.48
C LEU A 21 -8.63 -10.11 13.80
N THR A 22 -9.44 -10.65 12.88
CA THR A 22 -10.38 -9.86 12.09
C THR A 22 -11.55 -9.34 12.92
N THR A 23 -11.98 -10.07 13.96
CA THR A 23 -13.10 -9.65 14.82
C THR A 23 -12.89 -8.29 15.47
N TYR A 24 -11.68 -8.01 15.98
CA TYR A 24 -11.37 -6.70 16.55
C TYR A 24 -10.84 -5.74 15.48
N LEU A 25 -10.00 -6.22 14.56
CA LEU A 25 -9.38 -5.36 13.56
C LEU A 25 -10.42 -4.69 12.65
N TYR A 26 -11.47 -5.40 12.24
CA TYR A 26 -12.50 -4.84 11.37
C TYR A 26 -13.31 -3.73 12.01
N GLN A 27 -13.37 -3.67 13.35
CA GLN A 27 -14.05 -2.58 14.06
C GLN A 27 -13.24 -1.28 13.96
N ASP A 28 -11.91 -1.38 13.85
CA ASP A 28 -10.99 -0.25 13.78
C ASP A 28 -10.59 0.14 12.34
N LEU A 29 -10.89 -0.72 11.36
CA LEU A 29 -10.64 -0.40 9.96
C LEU A 29 -11.66 0.60 9.44
N VAL A 30 -11.18 1.60 8.70
CA VAL A 30 -12.04 2.59 8.08
C VAL A 30 -12.97 1.92 7.06
N ASN A 31 -14.27 2.20 7.15
CA ASN A 31 -15.30 1.69 6.24
C ASN A 31 -16.09 2.82 5.54
N GLY A 32 -15.50 4.01 5.50
CA GLY A 32 -16.12 5.20 4.92
C GLY A 32 -16.38 5.03 3.42
N THR A 33 -17.57 5.41 2.97
CA THR A 33 -17.98 5.40 1.55
C THR A 33 -17.95 6.79 0.90
N GLY A 34 -17.63 7.82 1.68
CA GLY A 34 -17.51 9.21 1.23
C GLY A 34 -16.08 9.60 0.84
N GLU A 35 -15.93 10.84 0.37
CA GLU A 35 -14.62 11.40 0.05
C GLU A 35 -13.78 11.60 1.33
N ASP A 36 -12.50 11.22 1.27
CA ASP A 36 -11.56 11.46 2.36
C ASP A 36 -11.38 12.98 2.60
N PRO A 37 -11.61 13.50 3.82
CA PRO A 37 -11.57 14.94 4.06
C PRO A 37 -10.19 15.57 3.82
N LEU A 38 -9.10 14.82 4.00
CA LEU A 38 -7.74 15.31 3.75
C LEU A 38 -7.44 15.36 2.25
N LEU A 39 -7.90 14.36 1.50
CA LEU A 39 -7.84 14.36 0.04
C LEU A 39 -8.62 15.55 -0.52
N LYS A 40 -9.86 15.75 -0.07
CA LYS A 40 -10.70 16.88 -0.49
C LYS A 40 -10.00 18.22 -0.29
N LYS A 41 -9.44 18.46 0.90
CA LYS A 41 -8.68 19.69 1.21
C LYS A 41 -7.51 19.93 0.26
N LYS A 42 -6.82 18.88 -0.19
CA LYS A 42 -5.70 19.00 -1.14
C LYS A 42 -6.19 19.30 -2.55
N VAL A 43 -7.27 18.66 -2.99
CA VAL A 43 -7.90 18.93 -4.29
C VAL A 43 -8.39 20.37 -4.36
N ASP A 44 -9.15 20.82 -3.35
CA ASP A 44 -9.69 22.19 -3.28
C ASP A 44 -8.57 23.25 -3.27
N ALA A 45 -7.38 22.91 -2.75
CA ALA A 45 -6.20 23.77 -2.73
C ALA A 45 -5.29 23.67 -3.98
N ASN A 46 -5.71 22.96 -5.03
CA ASN A 46 -4.92 22.66 -6.23
C ASN A 46 -3.55 22.01 -5.93
N LYS A 47 -3.47 21.22 -4.84
CA LYS A 47 -2.28 20.45 -4.44
C LYS A 47 -2.43 19.01 -4.93
N LEU A 48 -2.29 18.84 -6.24
CA LEU A 48 -2.60 17.62 -6.98
C LEU A 48 -1.38 16.69 -7.17
N GLY A 49 -0.32 16.87 -6.39
CA GLY A 49 0.89 16.06 -6.45
C GLY A 49 1.90 16.60 -7.45
N LEU A 50 2.60 15.69 -8.12
CA LEU A 50 3.73 15.99 -9.00
C LEU A 50 3.39 17.05 -10.07
N LYS A 51 2.21 16.96 -10.69
CA LYS A 51 1.78 17.89 -11.75
C LYS A 51 1.60 19.34 -11.30
N THR A 52 1.43 19.58 -10.01
CA THR A 52 1.33 20.92 -9.40
C THR A 52 2.50 21.22 -8.48
N GLY A 53 3.54 20.37 -8.47
CA GLY A 53 4.72 20.50 -7.61
C GLY A 53 4.49 20.18 -6.12
N ARG A 54 3.25 19.91 -5.69
CA ARG A 54 2.89 19.64 -4.28
C ARG A 54 1.56 18.89 -4.19
N GLY A 55 1.48 17.96 -3.24
CA GLY A 55 0.28 17.17 -2.92
C GLY A 55 0.32 16.63 -1.49
N PHE A 56 0.32 15.31 -1.34
CA PHE A 56 0.70 14.67 -0.07
C PHE A 56 2.18 14.85 0.25
N PHE A 57 3.00 14.96 -0.80
CA PHE A 57 4.43 15.23 -0.74
C PHE A 57 4.77 16.49 -1.54
N ASP A 58 5.95 17.03 -1.27
CA ASP A 58 6.52 18.15 -2.01
C ASP A 58 7.39 17.63 -3.15
N TRP A 59 7.18 18.20 -4.34
CA TRP A 59 7.79 17.78 -5.60
C TRP A 59 8.50 18.95 -6.30
N GLU A 60 8.90 19.96 -5.54
CA GLU A 60 9.59 21.14 -6.06
C GLU A 60 10.98 20.76 -6.61
N GLY A 61 11.41 21.46 -7.66
CA GLY A 61 12.70 21.21 -8.33
C GLY A 61 12.73 19.91 -9.15
N ASP A 62 13.93 19.31 -9.27
CA ASP A 62 14.14 18.12 -10.11
C ASP A 62 13.88 16.78 -9.40
N ALA A 63 13.59 16.81 -8.09
CA ALA A 63 13.35 15.60 -7.29
C ALA A 63 12.22 14.73 -7.87
N GLY A 64 11.14 15.35 -8.33
CA GLY A 64 10.02 14.63 -8.93
C GLY A 64 10.38 13.91 -10.23
N LYS A 65 11.23 14.51 -11.07
CA LYS A 65 11.69 13.89 -12.32
C LYS A 65 12.62 12.72 -12.02
N GLN A 66 13.52 12.88 -11.05
CA GLN A 66 14.46 11.83 -10.67
C GLN A 66 13.73 10.60 -10.11
N ILE A 67 12.76 10.81 -9.22
CA ILE A 67 11.96 9.71 -8.65
C ILE A 67 11.22 8.94 -9.75
N VAL A 68 10.63 9.63 -10.72
CA VAL A 68 9.95 8.97 -11.85
C VAL A 68 10.95 8.15 -12.68
N ALA A 69 12.11 8.71 -13.01
CA ALA A 69 13.13 8.00 -13.77
C ALA A 69 13.65 6.75 -13.04
N ASP A 70 13.85 6.84 -11.72
CA ASP A 70 14.30 5.72 -10.90
C ASP A 70 13.23 4.62 -10.81
N LEU A 71 11.96 5.00 -10.64
CA LEU A 71 10.83 4.07 -10.63
C LEU A 71 10.68 3.34 -11.97
N ASP A 72 10.81 4.05 -13.09
CA ASP A 72 10.73 3.46 -14.43
C ASP A 72 11.83 2.41 -14.64
N LYS A 73 13.06 2.70 -14.20
CA LYS A 73 14.16 1.75 -14.27
C LYS A 73 13.88 0.49 -13.45
N VAL A 74 13.43 0.64 -12.21
CA VAL A 74 13.09 -0.49 -11.33
C VAL A 74 11.96 -1.32 -11.91
N LEU A 75 10.91 -0.68 -12.42
CA LEU A 75 9.78 -1.38 -13.04
C LEU A 75 10.22 -2.22 -14.24
N LEU A 76 11.07 -1.67 -15.12
CA LEU A 76 11.60 -2.40 -16.27
C LEU A 76 12.47 -3.60 -15.87
N GLU A 77 13.26 -3.47 -14.81
CA GLU A 77 14.06 -4.58 -14.27
C GLU A 77 13.17 -5.69 -13.70
N LEU A 78 12.10 -5.33 -12.98
CA LEU A 78 11.15 -6.30 -12.43
C LEU A 78 10.38 -7.02 -13.54
N LEU A 79 9.93 -6.29 -14.57
CA LEU A 79 9.22 -6.89 -15.72
C LEU A 79 10.10 -7.89 -16.47
N LYS A 80 11.40 -7.61 -16.65
CA LYS A 80 12.32 -8.56 -17.29
C LYS A 80 12.47 -9.84 -16.47
N LYS A 81 12.65 -9.72 -15.14
CA LYS A 81 12.75 -10.88 -14.24
C LYS A 81 11.49 -11.74 -14.19
N ASP A 82 10.32 -11.12 -14.38
CA ASP A 82 9.04 -11.82 -14.41
C ASP A 82 8.86 -12.64 -15.69
N GLN A 83 9.39 -12.16 -16.83
CA GLN A 83 9.37 -12.90 -18.10
C GLN A 83 10.39 -14.05 -18.17
N GLU A 84 11.39 -14.06 -17.29
CA GLU A 84 12.42 -15.09 -17.20
C GLU A 84 12.04 -16.25 -16.26
N GLN A 85 10.91 -16.15 -15.55
CA GLN A 85 10.34 -17.17 -14.64
C GLN A 85 9.30 -18.04 -15.34
#